data_AF-K2KJ05-F1
#
_entry.id   AF-K2KJ05-F1
#
_cell.length_a   1.000
_cell.length_b   1.000
_cell.length_c   1.000
_cell.angle_alpha   90.00
_cell.angle_beta   90.00
_cell.angle_gamma   90.00
#
_symmetry.space_group_name_H-M   'P 1'
#
loop_
_entity.id
_entity.type
_entity.pdbx_description
1 polymer ?
#
loop_
_entity_poly.entity_id
_entity_poly.type
_entity_poly.pdbx_seq_one_letter_code
_entity_poly.pdbx_strand_id
1 'polypeptide(L)'
;MEALECLKRIEKESIQTIYIDPPYNTKSSNFEYKDDHADYEKWIKEHLILAKAVLKQSGCIFISIDDNKMAEVKIIANEIFGTRNFLGTFITKQATRSNAKHINITHEYVLSYAKNKAFAPSFKILRTLLPIYAKALKDLMRTIKNVFKQKGQAQAQLVLKEQIKELSQKEHFNF
;
A
#
# COMPACT_ATOMS: atom_id res chain seq x y z
N MET A 1 7.92 12.87 22.55
CA MET A 1 8.49 13.65 21.45
C MET A 1 7.52 13.56 20.28
N GLU A 2 7.03 14.68 19.76
CA GLU A 2 6.02 14.69 18.71
C GLU A 2 6.63 14.33 17.33
N ALA A 3 5.86 13.67 16.46
CA ALA A 3 6.34 13.21 15.15
C ALA A 3 6.93 14.34 14.29
N LEU A 4 6.34 15.54 14.38
CA LEU A 4 6.82 16.74 13.67
C LEU A 4 8.26 17.13 14.07
N GLU A 5 8.59 17.04 15.36
CA GLU A 5 9.93 17.35 15.86
C GLU A 5 10.98 16.35 15.39
N CYS A 6 10.59 15.08 15.26
CA CYS A 6 11.45 14.06 14.65
C CYS A 6 11.73 14.37 13.17
N LEU A 7 10.68 14.70 12.40
CA LEU A 7 10.81 15.01 10.97
C LEU A 7 11.74 16.19 10.70
N LYS A 8 11.74 17.22 11.55
CA LYS A 8 12.64 18.39 11.43
C LYS A 8 14.12 18.05 11.56
N ARG A 9 14.46 16.92 12.20
CA ARG A 9 15.85 16.49 12.45
C ARG A 9 16.37 15.52 11.40
N ILE A 10 15.50 15.02 10.53
CA ILE A 10 15.88 14.09 9.46
C ILE A 10 16.47 14.88 8.29
N GLU A 11 17.56 14.37 7.73
CA GLU A 11 18.19 14.94 6.54
C GLU A 11 17.20 14.97 5.36
N LYS A 12 17.21 16.07 4.61
CA LYS A 12 16.38 16.20 3.40
C LYS A 12 16.75 15.13 2.38
N GLU A 13 15.76 14.62 1.66
CA GLU A 13 15.95 13.62 0.61
C GLU A 13 16.69 12.33 1.03
N SER A 14 16.57 11.94 2.30
CA SER A 14 17.25 10.75 2.85
C SER A 14 16.32 9.53 2.98
N ILE A 15 15.01 9.73 3.06
CA ILE A 15 14.03 8.67 3.35
C ILE A 15 13.46 8.08 2.07
N GLN A 16 13.48 6.75 1.94
CA GLN A 16 12.92 6.06 0.78
C GLN A 16 11.40 5.86 0.89
N THR A 17 10.91 5.52 2.07
CA THR A 17 9.49 5.19 2.28
C THR A 17 9.02 5.77 3.60
N ILE A 18 7.85 6.39 3.57
CA ILE A 18 7.13 6.83 4.77
C ILE A 18 5.78 6.12 4.79
N TYR A 19 5.42 5.58 5.95
CA TYR A 19 4.05 5.14 6.23
C TYR A 19 3.58 5.89 7.46
N ILE A 20 2.38 6.46 7.40
CA ILE A 20 1.75 7.13 8.53
C ILE A 20 0.33 6.62 8.72
N ASP A 21 -0.06 6.54 9.99
CA ASP A 21 -1.40 6.22 10.47
C ASP A 21 -1.87 7.38 11.35
N PRO A 22 -2.22 8.53 10.73
CA PRO A 22 -2.64 9.71 11.48
C PRO A 22 -3.95 9.44 12.24
N PRO A 23 -4.29 10.23 13.26
CA PRO A 23 -5.63 10.21 13.84
C PRO A 23 -6.68 10.35 12.75
N TYR A 24 -7.75 9.57 12.82
CA TYR A 24 -8.84 9.62 11.84
C TYR A 24 -9.86 10.69 12.20
N ASN A 25 -9.69 11.32 13.38
CA ASN A 25 -10.54 12.36 13.92
C ASN A 25 -11.98 11.86 14.14
N THR A 26 -12.10 10.62 14.64
CA THR A 26 -13.38 9.95 14.92
C THR A 26 -14.04 10.45 16.19
N LYS A 27 -13.32 11.28 16.98
CA LYS A 27 -13.72 11.77 18.31
C LYS A 27 -13.92 10.66 19.35
N SER A 28 -13.36 9.48 19.09
CA SER A 28 -13.34 8.38 20.07
C SER A 28 -12.29 8.65 21.14
N SER A 29 -12.63 8.40 22.40
CA SER A 29 -11.69 8.45 23.52
C SER A 29 -10.88 7.16 23.70
N ASN A 30 -11.04 6.17 22.81
CA ASN A 30 -10.47 4.84 22.97
C ASN A 30 -9.05 4.71 22.39
N PHE A 31 -8.47 5.79 21.86
CA PHE A 31 -7.12 5.79 21.31
C PHE A 31 -6.09 6.22 22.35
N GLU A 32 -4.89 5.63 22.28
CA GLU A 32 -3.75 6.03 23.12
C GLU A 32 -3.24 7.45 22.79
N TYR A 33 -3.61 7.99 21.63
CA TYR A 33 -3.32 9.34 21.19
C TYR A 33 -4.59 10.17 21.06
N LYS A 34 -4.44 11.50 21.03
CA LYS A 34 -5.57 12.41 20.86
C LYS A 34 -6.14 12.29 19.45
N ASP A 35 -7.35 11.73 19.33
CA ASP A 35 -8.07 11.55 18.06
C ASP A 35 -9.11 12.68 17.82
N ASP A 36 -8.83 13.89 18.35
CA ASP A 36 -9.65 15.08 18.13
C ASP A 36 -8.74 16.31 18.00
N HIS A 37 -8.65 16.80 16.77
CA HIS A 37 -7.87 17.98 16.41
C HIS A 37 -8.80 19.04 15.82
N ALA A 38 -9.00 20.14 16.55
CA ALA A 38 -9.81 21.28 16.08
C ALA A 38 -9.34 21.81 14.71
N ASP A 39 -8.02 21.84 14.47
CA ASP A 39 -7.41 22.23 13.20
C ASP A 39 -6.72 21.04 12.50
N TYR A 40 -7.41 19.90 12.38
CA TYR A 40 -6.87 18.67 11.80
C TYR A 40 -6.18 18.88 10.44
N GLU A 41 -6.80 19.65 9.55
CA GLU A 41 -6.28 19.92 8.20
C GLU A 41 -4.94 20.66 8.23
N LYS A 42 -4.82 21.66 9.11
CA LYS A 42 -3.56 22.38 9.32
C LYS A 42 -2.50 21.44 9.88
N TRP A 43 -2.88 20.64 10.88
CA TRP A 43 -1.99 19.69 11.52
C TRP A 43 -1.42 18.67 10.51
N ILE A 44 -2.27 18.00 9.73
CA ILE A 44 -1.81 17.01 8.74
C ILE A 44 -1.01 17.68 7.61
N LYS A 45 -1.39 18.89 7.20
CA LYS A 45 -0.66 19.67 6.17
C LYS A 45 0.78 19.93 6.58
N GLU A 46 1.02 20.36 7.81
CA GLU A 46 2.37 20.60 8.36
C GLU A 46 3.21 19.30 8.35
N HIS A 47 2.62 18.18 8.75
CA HIS A 47 3.29 16.87 8.73
C HIS A 47 3.66 16.43 7.31
N LEU A 48 2.72 16.55 6.36
CA LEU A 48 2.94 16.13 4.98
C LEU A 48 3.97 17.01 4.25
N ILE A 49 4.05 18.31 4.57
CA ILE A 49 5.10 19.20 4.04
C ILE A 49 6.49 18.71 4.46
N LEU A 50 6.67 18.41 5.75
CA LEU A 50 7.96 17.91 6.25
C LEU A 50 8.27 16.51 5.73
N ALA A 51 7.26 15.63 5.66
CA ALA A 51 7.42 14.30 5.08
C ALA A 51 7.90 14.36 3.62
N LYS A 52 7.35 15.26 2.80
CA LYS A 52 7.82 15.49 1.42
C LYS A 52 9.27 15.99 1.37
N ALA A 53 9.68 16.84 2.32
CA ALA A 53 11.04 17.39 2.35
C ALA A 53 12.09 16.30 2.59
N VAL A 54 11.81 15.34 3.47
CA VAL A 54 12.75 14.27 3.84
C VAL A 54 12.74 13.09 2.87
N LEU A 55 11.69 12.92 2.06
CA LEU A 55 11.64 11.88 1.03
C LEU A 55 12.68 12.07 -0.07
N LYS A 56 13.34 11.00 -0.49
CA LYS A 56 14.11 10.90 -1.74
C LYS A 56 13.22 11.22 -2.94
N GLN A 57 13.82 11.65 -4.06
CA GLN A 57 13.08 11.88 -5.32
C GLN A 57 12.31 10.62 -5.78
N SER A 58 12.92 9.44 -5.61
CA SER A 58 12.31 8.13 -5.86
C SER A 58 11.43 7.61 -4.72
N GLY A 59 11.24 8.41 -3.66
CA GLY A 59 10.58 8.01 -2.43
C GLY A 59 9.06 8.10 -2.50
N CYS A 60 8.39 7.30 -1.66
CA CYS A 60 6.93 7.22 -1.61
C CYS A 60 6.42 7.38 -0.17
N ILE A 61 5.21 7.94 -0.04
CA ILE A 61 4.45 8.00 1.19
C ILE A 61 3.14 7.24 1.06
N PHE A 62 2.76 6.59 2.16
CA PHE A 62 1.51 5.84 2.34
C PHE A 62 0.81 6.39 3.58
N ILE A 63 -0.48 6.72 3.44
CA ILE A 63 -1.27 7.39 4.47
C ILE A 63 -2.53 6.57 4.71
N SER A 64 -2.61 5.90 5.85
CA SER A 64 -3.82 5.21 6.28
C SER A 64 -4.88 6.21 6.73
N ILE A 65 -6.12 5.97 6.33
CA ILE A 65 -7.24 6.86 6.63
C ILE A 65 -8.58 6.13 6.48
N ASP A 66 -9.59 6.55 7.22
CA ASP A 66 -10.98 6.11 7.05
C ASP A 66 -11.82 7.15 6.28
N ASP A 67 -13.12 6.88 6.14
CA ASP A 67 -14.05 7.76 5.44
C ASP A 67 -14.21 9.16 6.08
N ASN A 68 -13.86 9.37 7.35
CA ASN A 68 -14.09 10.64 8.03
C ASN A 68 -13.19 11.78 7.50
N LYS A 69 -12.01 11.44 7.00
CA LYS A 69 -10.99 12.42 6.57
C LYS A 69 -10.34 12.11 5.23
N MET A 70 -10.70 11.00 4.58
CA MET A 70 -10.06 10.59 3.32
C MET A 70 -10.09 11.68 2.25
N ALA A 71 -11.23 12.35 2.06
CA ALA A 71 -11.41 13.34 1.01
C ALA A 71 -10.51 14.58 1.24
N GLU A 72 -10.53 15.12 2.45
CA GLU A 72 -9.76 16.29 2.86
C GLU A 72 -8.25 16.00 2.81
N VAL A 73 -7.82 14.86 3.35
CA VAL A 73 -6.41 14.44 3.31
C VAL A 73 -5.95 14.21 1.87
N LYS A 74 -6.81 13.65 1.00
CA LYS A 74 -6.50 13.50 -0.43
C LYS A 74 -6.27 14.86 -1.10
N ILE A 75 -7.11 15.86 -0.82
CA ILE A 75 -6.98 17.21 -1.36
C ILE A 75 -5.68 17.85 -0.88
N ILE A 76 -5.41 17.82 0.42
CA ILE A 76 -4.17 18.38 1.01
C ILE A 76 -2.93 17.68 0.43
N ALA A 77 -2.95 16.34 0.32
CA ALA A 77 -1.85 15.60 -0.26
C ALA A 77 -1.67 15.91 -1.76
N ASN A 78 -2.76 16.16 -2.51
CA ASN A 78 -2.68 16.62 -3.90
C ASN A 78 -2.01 18.00 -4.00
N GLU A 79 -2.32 18.94 -3.09
CA GLU A 79 -1.65 20.25 -3.05
C GLU A 79 -0.14 20.10 -2.79
N ILE A 80 0.23 19.24 -1.83
CA ILE A 80 1.61 19.09 -1.37
C ILE A 80 2.43 18.28 -2.36
N PHE A 81 1.99 17.09 -2.75
CA PHE A 81 2.74 16.17 -3.59
C PHE A 81 2.51 16.41 -5.09
N GLY A 82 1.39 17.03 -5.45
CA GLY A 82 0.94 17.20 -6.83
C GLY A 82 0.10 16.00 -7.30
N THR A 83 -1.03 16.28 -7.96
CA THR A 83 -1.96 15.26 -8.48
C THR A 83 -1.28 14.24 -9.40
N ARG A 84 -0.32 14.69 -10.22
CA ARG A 84 0.47 13.83 -11.12
C ARG A 84 1.35 12.80 -10.39
N ASN A 85 1.65 13.06 -9.12
CA ASN A 85 2.46 12.18 -8.29
C ASN A 85 1.63 11.18 -7.47
N PHE A 86 0.30 11.19 -7.64
CA PHE A 86 -0.57 10.18 -7.04
C PHE A 86 -0.32 8.80 -7.67
N LEU A 87 -0.15 7.79 -6.81
CA LEU A 87 0.16 6.42 -7.21
C LEU A 87 -1.09 5.55 -7.24
N GLY A 88 -2.00 5.77 -6.29
CA GLY A 88 -3.24 5.00 -6.15
C GLY A 88 -3.72 4.96 -4.71
N THR A 89 -4.82 4.24 -4.50
CA THR A 89 -5.39 3.97 -3.18
C THR A 89 -5.45 2.48 -2.98
N PHE A 90 -4.87 1.97 -1.89
CA PHE A 90 -5.15 0.61 -1.45
C PHE A 90 -6.41 0.61 -0.60
N ILE A 91 -7.19 -0.46 -0.72
CA ILE A 91 -8.37 -0.71 0.11
C ILE A 91 -8.02 -1.84 1.07
N THR A 92 -8.03 -1.54 2.37
CA THR A 92 -7.75 -2.52 3.42
C THR A 92 -9.07 -3.03 3.97
N LYS A 93 -9.25 -4.35 4.01
CA LYS A 93 -10.45 -4.95 4.59
C LYS A 93 -10.35 -4.91 6.11
N GLN A 94 -11.37 -4.33 6.75
CA GLN A 94 -11.55 -4.34 8.20
C GLN A 94 -12.49 -5.47 8.61
N ALA A 95 -12.49 -5.80 9.91
CA ALA A 95 -13.42 -6.79 10.46
C ALA A 95 -14.87 -6.35 10.23
N THR A 96 -15.74 -7.29 9.86
CA THR A 96 -17.16 -7.03 9.61
C THR A 96 -17.83 -6.58 10.91
N ARG A 97 -18.42 -5.39 10.93
CA ARG A 97 -19.34 -4.98 12.00
C ARG A 97 -20.76 -5.39 11.60
N SER A 98 -21.48 -6.11 12.45
CA SER A 98 -22.77 -6.70 12.08
C SER A 98 -23.95 -5.71 12.08
N ASN A 99 -23.77 -4.49 12.58
CA ASN A 99 -24.88 -3.60 12.97
C ASN A 99 -24.88 -2.25 12.22
N ALA A 100 -24.65 -2.27 10.91
CA ALA A 100 -24.78 -1.05 10.11
C ALA A 100 -26.24 -0.76 9.75
N LYS A 101 -26.70 0.49 9.97
CA LYS A 101 -28.07 0.93 9.65
C LYS A 101 -28.33 1.08 8.14
N HIS A 102 -27.32 1.47 7.38
CA HIS A 102 -27.42 1.75 5.94
C HIS A 102 -26.43 0.90 5.13
N ILE A 103 -25.15 1.29 5.11
CA ILE A 103 -24.09 0.56 4.41
C ILE A 103 -23.11 0.03 5.44
N ASN A 104 -22.76 -1.25 5.34
CA ASN A 104 -21.75 -1.86 6.18
C ASN A 104 -20.35 -1.53 5.64
N ILE A 105 -19.76 -0.47 6.17
CA ILE A 105 -18.39 -0.08 5.87
C ILE A 105 -17.45 -1.11 6.51
N THR A 106 -16.76 -1.88 5.68
CA THR A 106 -15.85 -2.95 6.10
C THR A 106 -14.46 -2.76 5.52
N HIS A 107 -14.11 -1.52 5.20
CA HIS A 107 -12.84 -1.17 4.61
C HIS A 107 -12.35 0.20 5.07
N GLU A 108 -11.05 0.39 4.93
CA GLU A 108 -10.34 1.66 5.08
C GLU A 108 -9.45 1.85 3.85
N TYR A 109 -8.73 2.98 3.82
CA TYR A 109 -7.95 3.41 2.67
C TYR A 109 -6.49 3.62 3.06
N VAL A 110 -5.60 3.37 2.10
CA VAL A 110 -4.21 3.84 2.16
C VAL A 110 -3.94 4.67 0.91
N LEU A 111 -3.88 5.99 1.08
CA LEU A 111 -3.53 6.93 0.00
C LEU A 111 -2.03 6.85 -0.27
N SER A 112 -1.64 6.75 -1.54
CA SER A 112 -0.24 6.56 -1.94
C SER A 112 0.23 7.65 -2.89
N TYR A 113 1.37 8.27 -2.56
CA TYR A 113 2.02 9.30 -3.39
C TYR A 113 3.51 9.05 -3.52
N ALA A 114 4.07 9.37 -4.69
CA ALA A 114 5.50 9.54 -4.84
C ALA A 114 5.90 10.99 -4.53
N LYS A 115 7.16 11.23 -4.15
CA LYS A 115 7.71 12.60 -4.20
C LYS A 115 7.81 13.06 -5.65
N ASN A 116 8.35 12.20 -6.52
CA ASN A 116 8.36 12.40 -7.96
C ASN A 116 8.11 11.06 -8.68
N LYS A 117 6.92 10.92 -9.27
CA LYS A 117 6.48 9.67 -9.91
C LYS A 117 7.35 9.24 -11.09
N ALA A 118 8.05 10.18 -11.74
CA ALA A 118 9.00 9.85 -12.81
C ALA A 118 10.23 9.08 -12.31
N PHE A 119 10.60 9.25 -11.04
CA PHE A 119 11.74 8.56 -10.41
C PHE A 119 11.32 7.42 -9.49
N ALA A 120 10.01 7.30 -9.19
CA ALA A 120 9.50 6.26 -8.32
C ALA A 120 9.64 4.89 -9.01
N PRO A 121 10.15 3.86 -8.30
CA PRO A 121 10.24 2.53 -8.87
C PRO A 121 8.85 1.96 -9.15
N SER A 122 8.76 1.13 -10.19
CA SER A 122 7.55 0.35 -10.45
C SER A 122 7.24 -0.56 -9.26
N PHE A 123 5.99 -0.58 -8.79
CA PHE A 123 5.53 -1.55 -7.81
C PHE A 123 5.54 -2.94 -8.42
N LYS A 124 6.55 -3.74 -8.05
CA LYS A 124 6.68 -5.14 -8.45
C LYS A 124 6.35 -6.01 -7.25
N ILE A 125 5.25 -6.73 -7.33
CA ILE A 125 4.91 -7.76 -6.35
C ILE A 125 5.39 -9.10 -6.89
N LEU A 126 6.37 -9.69 -6.21
CA LEU A 126 6.76 -11.07 -6.48
C LEU A 126 5.65 -11.96 -5.93
N ARG A 127 4.79 -12.50 -6.80
CA ARG A 127 3.71 -13.42 -6.41
C ARG A 127 4.24 -14.60 -5.59
N THR A 128 5.48 -15.03 -5.83
CA THR A 128 6.16 -16.09 -5.06
C THR A 128 6.39 -15.75 -3.58
N LEU A 129 6.33 -14.47 -3.20
CA LEU A 129 6.44 -14.00 -1.82
C LEU A 129 5.08 -13.84 -1.14
N LEU A 130 3.98 -13.89 -1.88
CA LEU A 130 2.64 -13.77 -1.32
C LEU A 130 2.20 -15.14 -0.75
N PRO A 131 1.81 -15.26 0.54
CA PRO A 131 1.51 -16.54 1.18
C PRO A 131 0.52 -17.43 0.41
N ILE A 132 -0.53 -16.83 -0.14
CA ILE A 132 -1.59 -17.52 -0.91
C ILE A 132 -1.01 -18.20 -2.17
N TYR A 133 -0.04 -17.55 -2.82
CA TYR A 133 0.53 -18.01 -4.09
C TYR A 133 1.84 -18.81 -3.90
N ALA A 134 2.55 -18.57 -2.80
CA ALA A 134 3.92 -18.99 -2.60
C ALA A 134 4.09 -20.51 -2.73
N LYS A 135 3.23 -21.31 -2.08
CA LYS A 135 3.33 -22.77 -2.13
C LYS A 135 3.11 -23.30 -3.55
N ALA A 136 1.99 -22.94 -4.17
CA ALA A 136 1.63 -23.43 -5.50
C ALA A 136 2.66 -23.05 -6.56
N LEU A 137 3.17 -21.80 -6.53
CA LEU A 137 4.20 -21.36 -7.47
C LEU A 137 5.55 -22.04 -7.24
N LYS A 138 5.96 -22.27 -5.99
CA LYS A 138 7.19 -23.02 -5.69
C LYS A 138 7.11 -24.47 -6.15
N ASP A 139 5.96 -25.11 -5.96
CA ASP A 139 5.71 -26.47 -6.43
C ASP A 139 5.74 -26.56 -7.97
N LEU A 140 5.06 -25.63 -8.65
CA LEU A 140 5.12 -25.49 -10.11
C LEU A 140 6.57 -25.33 -10.60
N MET A 141 7.32 -24.38 -10.02
CA MET A 141 8.73 -24.14 -10.40
C MET A 141 9.59 -25.39 -10.23
N ARG A 142 9.39 -26.16 -9.16
CA ARG A 142 10.10 -27.42 -8.92
C ARG A 142 9.75 -28.46 -9.99
N THR A 143 8.47 -28.62 -10.31
CA THR A 143 8.00 -29.53 -11.37
C THR A 143 8.62 -29.18 -12.71
N ILE A 144 8.55 -27.92 -13.13
CA ILE A 144 9.08 -27.46 -14.42
C ILE A 144 10.61 -27.63 -14.48
N LYS A 145 11.32 -27.35 -13.39
CA LYS A 145 12.77 -27.58 -13.32
C LYS A 145 13.13 -29.05 -13.51
N ASN A 146 12.36 -29.97 -12.96
CA ASN A 146 12.57 -31.40 -13.12
C ASN A 146 12.26 -31.87 -14.56
N VAL A 147 11.13 -31.43 -15.13
CA VAL A 147 10.77 -31.76 -16.52
C VAL A 147 11.81 -31.21 -17.50
N PHE A 148 12.29 -29.99 -17.29
CA PHE A 148 13.33 -29.39 -18.11
C PHE A 148 14.61 -30.23 -18.12
N LYS A 149 15.07 -30.68 -16.95
CA LYS A 149 16.26 -31.53 -16.83
C LYS A 149 16.12 -32.88 -17.53
N GLN A 150 14.92 -33.46 -17.54
CA GLN A 150 14.69 -34.81 -18.05
C GLN A 150 14.30 -34.84 -19.54
N LYS A 151 13.51 -33.85 -19.98
CA LYS A 151 12.81 -33.86 -21.27
C LYS A 151 13.07 -32.60 -22.12
N GLY A 152 13.92 -31.69 -21.64
CA GLY A 152 14.28 -30.46 -22.35
C GLY A 152 13.21 -29.37 -22.32
N GLN A 153 13.51 -28.27 -23.00
CA GLN A 153 12.76 -27.02 -22.93
C GLN A 153 11.34 -27.12 -23.50
N ALA A 154 11.17 -27.78 -24.65
CA ALA A 154 9.87 -27.86 -25.33
C ALA A 154 8.81 -28.53 -24.44
N GLN A 155 9.17 -29.66 -23.82
CA GLN A 155 8.26 -30.36 -22.93
C GLN A 155 7.99 -29.57 -21.64
N ALA A 156 9.00 -28.92 -21.07
CA ALA A 156 8.83 -28.09 -19.89
C ALA A 156 7.87 -26.91 -20.13
N GLN A 157 7.90 -26.30 -21.33
CA GLN A 157 6.97 -25.24 -21.71
C GLN A 157 5.52 -25.75 -21.88
N LEU A 158 5.32 -26.95 -22.43
CA LEU A 158 3.98 -27.55 -22.54
C LEU A 158 3.38 -27.78 -21.15
N VAL A 159 4.12 -28.44 -20.25
CA VAL A 159 3.67 -28.70 -18.87
C VAL A 159 3.42 -27.41 -18.11
N LEU A 160 4.24 -26.37 -18.30
CA LEU A 160 4.03 -25.06 -17.69
C LEU A 160 2.70 -24.45 -18.13
N LYS A 161 2.37 -24.48 -19.43
CA LYS A 161 1.12 -23.94 -19.96
C LYS A 161 -0.10 -24.69 -19.40
N GLU A 162 -0.04 -26.01 -19.33
CA GLU A 162 -1.11 -26.84 -18.77
C GLU A 162 -1.33 -26.54 -17.27
N GLN A 163 -0.27 -26.55 -16.47
CA GLN A 163 -0.41 -26.30 -15.03
C GLN A 163 -0.78 -24.85 -14.69
N ILE A 164 -0.35 -23.87 -15.48
CA ILE A 164 -0.84 -22.48 -15.33
C ILE A 164 -2.34 -22.44 -15.60
N LYS A 165 -2.84 -23.13 -16.64
CA LYS A 165 -4.28 -23.17 -16.95
C LYS A 165 -5.07 -23.78 -15.79
N GLU A 166 -4.59 -24.87 -15.18
CA GLU A 166 -5.21 -25.46 -13.99
C GLU A 166 -5.17 -24.54 -12.78
N LEU A 167 -4.02 -23.90 -12.50
CA LEU A 167 -3.91 -22.96 -11.39
C LEU A 167 -4.83 -21.76 -11.59
N SER A 168 -4.99 -21.27 -12.83
CA SER A 168 -5.88 -20.14 -13.15
C SER A 168 -7.36 -20.41 -12.87
N GLN A 169 -7.74 -21.68 -12.69
CA GLN A 169 -9.12 -22.05 -12.32
C GLN A 169 -9.35 -22.04 -10.80
N LYS A 170 -8.30 -21.92 -9.99
CA LYS A 170 -8.41 -21.88 -8.52
C LYS A 170 -8.73 -20.47 -8.05
N GLU A 171 -9.51 -20.38 -6.96
CA GLU A 171 -9.73 -19.11 -6.29
C GLU A 171 -8.40 -18.43 -5.97
N HIS A 172 -8.38 -17.10 -6.15
CA HIS A 172 -7.22 -16.23 -5.97
C HIS A 172 -6.09 -16.34 -7.00
N PHE A 173 -6.15 -17.23 -7.98
CA PHE A 173 -5.13 -17.30 -9.05
C PHE A 173 -5.63 -16.68 -10.35
N ASN A 174 -5.48 -15.35 -10.50
CA ASN A 174 -5.71 -14.66 -11.77
C ASN A 174 -4.36 -14.37 -12.45
N PHE A 175 -3.97 -15.23 -13.39
CA PHE A 175 -2.72 -15.10 -14.13
C PHE A 175 -2.78 -14.09 -15.25
#